data_AF-A0A9X2TJT9-F1
#
_entry.id   AF-A0A9X2TJT9-F1
#
_cell.length_a   1.000
_cell.length_b   1.000
_cell.length_c   1.000
_cell.angle_alpha   90.00
_cell.angle_beta   90.00
_cell.angle_gamma   90.00
#
_symmetry.space_group_name_H-M   'P 1'
#
loop_
_entity.id
_entity.type
_entity.pdbx_description
1 polymer ?
#
loop_
_entity_poly.entity_id
_entity_poly.type
_entity_poly.pdbx_seq_one_letter_code
_entity_poly.pdbx_strand_id
1 'polypeptide(L)'
;MASFASYQTHLKAFGIGIVLAALGVGGYLQFGPSASAGLPTVTVYKSPSCQCCSDWVAHMKEEGFEVEVQSKLRMKPVKKQVGLPASLAACHTSVVGNYVVEGHVPAQEVKQLLREQPDVRGLSVPGMPVGSPGMERGNRVEPYEVVTFTPSGETTVFAQYGQ
;
A
#
# COMPACT_ATOMS: atom_id res chain seq x y z
N MET A 1 49.12 -18.60 -68.33
CA MET A 1 48.83 -19.39 -69.55
C MET A 1 47.34 -19.69 -69.59
N ALA A 2 46.72 -19.75 -70.76
CA ALA A 2 45.26 -19.72 -70.91
C ALA A 2 44.64 -21.11 -71.12
N SER A 3 43.40 -21.29 -70.65
CA SER A 3 42.33 -22.13 -71.21
C SER A 3 41.02 -21.69 -70.54
N PHE A 4 40.02 -21.15 -71.24
CA PHE A 4 39.05 -21.86 -72.11
C PHE A 4 38.27 -22.92 -71.31
N ALA A 5 37.00 -22.67 -70.98
CA ALA A 5 35.79 -22.98 -71.80
C ALA A 5 35.14 -24.30 -71.30
N SER A 6 33.83 -24.56 -71.35
CA SER A 6 32.60 -23.79 -71.64
C SER A 6 31.38 -24.70 -71.31
N TYR A 7 30.16 -24.30 -71.74
CA TYR A 7 28.88 -25.06 -71.78
C TYR A 7 28.10 -25.15 -70.45
N GLN A 8 26.96 -24.43 -70.33
CA GLN A 8 25.58 -24.78 -70.76
C GLN A 8 24.95 -25.87 -69.84
N THR A 9 23.70 -25.87 -69.39
CA THR A 9 22.47 -25.06 -69.64
C THR A 9 21.53 -25.23 -68.39
N HIS A 10 20.35 -24.63 -68.19
CA HIS A 10 19.40 -23.91 -69.05
C HIS A 10 18.51 -22.92 -68.24
N LEU A 11 17.45 -22.40 -68.87
CA LEU A 11 16.31 -21.66 -68.29
C LEU A 11 15.49 -22.54 -67.29
N LYS A 12 14.72 -22.02 -66.32
CA LYS A 12 13.63 -21.03 -66.48
C LYS A 12 13.45 -20.11 -65.27
N ALA A 13 13.09 -18.86 -65.55
CA ALA A 13 12.68 -17.88 -64.56
C ALA A 13 11.15 -17.84 -64.39
N PHE A 14 10.70 -17.95 -63.13
CA PHE A 14 9.46 -17.45 -62.55
C PHE A 14 9.81 -17.20 -61.07
N GLY A 15 9.49 -16.09 -60.40
CA GLY A 15 8.96 -14.81 -60.85
C GLY A 15 8.99 -13.82 -59.66
N ILE A 16 9.55 -12.63 -59.90
CA ILE A 16 9.50 -11.38 -59.13
C ILE A 16 8.89 -11.41 -57.70
N GLY A 17 9.74 -11.05 -56.72
CA GLY A 17 9.36 -10.24 -55.54
C GLY A 17 9.51 -10.94 -54.18
N ILE A 18 10.00 -10.31 -53.10
CA ILE A 18 10.55 -8.95 -52.86
C ILE A 18 11.77 -9.09 -51.92
N VAL A 19 12.74 -8.17 -52.03
CA VAL A 19 13.94 -8.10 -51.18
C VAL A 19 13.72 -7.12 -50.01
N LEU A 20 14.49 -7.31 -48.92
CA LEU A 20 14.65 -6.41 -47.76
C LEU A 20 13.53 -6.52 -46.68
N ALA A 21 13.80 -6.35 -45.38
CA ALA A 21 15.05 -5.93 -44.72
C ALA A 21 15.30 -6.69 -43.40
N ALA A 22 16.56 -7.04 -43.13
CA ALA A 22 17.01 -7.47 -41.81
C ALA A 22 17.48 -6.25 -40.99
N LEU A 23 16.57 -5.62 -40.25
CA LEU A 23 16.89 -4.69 -39.15
C LEU A 23 15.77 -4.78 -38.10
N GLY A 24 15.99 -5.59 -37.07
CA GLY A 24 14.99 -5.89 -36.06
C GLY A 24 15.56 -6.62 -34.86
N VAL A 25 16.67 -6.12 -34.30
CA VAL A 25 17.16 -6.57 -32.98
C VAL A 25 16.11 -6.13 -31.96
N GLY A 26 15.21 -7.04 -31.62
CA GLY A 26 14.03 -6.75 -30.83
C GLY A 26 14.40 -6.23 -29.44
N GLY A 27 13.94 -5.01 -29.15
CA GLY A 27 13.87 -4.50 -27.79
C GLY A 27 12.84 -5.29 -26.99
N TYR A 28 13.19 -6.49 -26.56
CA TYR A 28 12.44 -7.25 -25.56
C TYR A 28 12.58 -6.54 -24.21
N LEU A 29 11.79 -5.48 -24.01
CA LEU A 29 11.46 -5.00 -22.68
C LEU A 29 10.70 -6.13 -21.97
N GLN A 30 11.44 -6.93 -21.20
CA GLN A 30 10.91 -7.94 -20.31
C GLN A 30 10.17 -7.25 -19.15
N PHE A 31 8.97 -6.74 -19.42
CA PHE A 31 7.98 -6.45 -18.38
C PHE A 31 7.51 -7.79 -17.81
N GLY A 32 8.32 -8.38 -16.93
CA GLY A 32 7.89 -9.47 -16.07
C GLY A 32 6.69 -9.01 -15.23
N PRO A 33 5.79 -9.93 -14.85
CA PRO A 33 4.65 -9.56 -14.03
C PRO A 33 5.16 -9.00 -12.70
N SER A 34 4.87 -7.73 -12.42
CA SER A 34 4.98 -7.19 -11.07
C SER A 34 4.12 -8.05 -10.18
N ALA A 35 4.74 -8.86 -9.32
CA ALA A 35 4.02 -9.56 -8.28
C ALA A 35 3.32 -8.49 -7.43
N SER A 36 1.99 -8.46 -7.45
CA SER A 36 1.23 -7.70 -6.46
C SER A 36 1.51 -8.36 -5.12
N ALA A 37 2.51 -7.86 -4.40
CA ALA A 37 2.70 -8.20 -3.01
C ALA A 37 1.36 -7.96 -2.29
N GLY A 38 0.93 -8.92 -1.48
CA GLY A 38 -0.27 -8.77 -0.67
C GLY A 38 -0.16 -7.56 0.26
N LEU A 39 -1.28 -7.13 0.84
CA LEU A 39 -1.24 -6.09 1.86
C LEU A 39 -0.30 -6.53 3.01
N PRO A 40 0.64 -5.68 3.45
CA PRO A 40 1.55 -6.04 4.53
C PRO A 40 0.78 -6.28 5.83
N THR A 41 1.24 -7.25 6.61
CA THR A 41 0.67 -7.58 7.92
C THR A 41 0.66 -6.36 8.85
N VAL A 42 -0.46 -6.13 9.53
CA VAL A 42 -0.66 -5.06 10.51
C VAL A 42 -0.44 -5.61 11.91
N THR A 43 0.55 -5.11 12.64
CA THR A 43 0.72 -5.44 14.07
C THR A 43 -0.03 -4.42 14.92
N VAL A 44 -1.02 -4.87 15.69
CA VAL A 44 -1.93 -4.02 16.47
C VAL A 44 -1.69 -4.19 17.96
N TYR A 45 -1.29 -3.11 18.63
CA TYR A 45 -1.10 -3.05 20.07
C TYR A 45 -2.34 -2.44 20.75
N LYS A 46 -3.02 -3.22 21.59
CA LYS A 46 -4.23 -2.80 22.31
C LYS A 46 -4.32 -3.35 23.72
N SER A 47 -5.18 -2.77 24.55
CA SER A 47 -5.64 -3.42 25.79
C SER A 47 -6.45 -4.69 25.44
N PRO A 48 -6.30 -5.79 26.20
CA PRO A 48 -7.17 -6.96 26.03
C PRO A 48 -8.66 -6.62 26.22
N SER A 49 -8.99 -5.66 27.09
CA SER A 49 -10.36 -5.23 27.41
C SER A 49 -10.95 -4.16 26.48
N CYS A 50 -10.21 -3.69 25.46
CA CYS A 50 -10.72 -2.68 24.54
C CYS A 50 -11.56 -3.32 23.43
N GLN A 51 -12.90 -3.19 23.52
CA GLN A 51 -13.81 -3.76 22.53
C GLN A 51 -13.72 -3.02 21.18
N CYS A 52 -13.83 -1.70 21.15
CA CYS A 52 -13.73 -0.92 19.91
C CYS A 52 -12.40 -1.13 19.16
N CYS A 53 -11.29 -1.31 19.89
CA CYS A 53 -10.00 -1.68 19.31
C CYS A 53 -10.01 -3.08 18.65
N SER A 54 -10.90 -3.96 19.08
CA SER A 54 -11.09 -5.32 18.53
C SER A 54 -12.05 -5.28 17.34
N ASP A 55 -13.04 -4.39 17.37
CA ASP A 55 -13.95 -4.13 16.26
C ASP A 55 -13.19 -3.48 15.08
N TRP A 56 -12.27 -2.54 15.35
CA TRP A 56 -11.33 -2.01 14.35
C TRP A 56 -10.41 -3.09 13.76
N VAL A 57 -9.98 -4.07 14.56
CA VAL A 57 -9.22 -5.24 14.05
C VAL A 57 -10.07 -6.11 13.13
N ALA A 58 -11.38 -6.22 13.37
CA ALA A 58 -12.29 -6.91 12.46
C ALA A 58 -12.42 -6.15 11.13
N HIS A 59 -12.67 -4.84 11.18
CA HIS A 59 -12.69 -3.96 10.00
C HIS A 59 -11.45 -4.11 9.13
N MET A 60 -10.25 -4.08 9.71
CA MET A 60 -9.00 -4.25 8.97
C MET A 60 -8.89 -5.62 8.28
N LYS A 61 -9.40 -6.69 8.91
CA LYS A 61 -9.42 -8.04 8.33
C LYS A 61 -10.44 -8.20 7.21
N GLU A 62 -11.63 -7.64 7.38
CA GLU A 62 -12.68 -7.59 6.36
C GLU A 62 -12.19 -6.83 5.12
N GLU A 63 -11.39 -5.79 5.33
CA GLU A 63 -10.69 -5.02 4.30
C GLU A 63 -9.44 -5.73 3.72
N GLY A 64 -9.18 -6.98 4.10
CA GLY A 64 -8.17 -7.85 3.48
C GLY A 64 -6.75 -7.71 4.03
N PHE A 65 -6.53 -7.04 5.17
CA PHE A 65 -5.24 -7.08 5.86
C PHE A 65 -5.12 -8.35 6.70
N GLU A 66 -3.93 -8.95 6.70
CA GLU A 66 -3.52 -9.84 7.80
C GLU A 66 -3.24 -8.98 9.05
N VAL A 67 -3.77 -9.40 10.20
CA VAL A 67 -3.68 -8.59 11.44
C VAL A 67 -3.23 -9.44 12.63
N GLU A 68 -2.06 -9.10 13.17
CA GLU A 68 -1.50 -9.68 14.40
C GLU A 68 -1.85 -8.81 15.62
N VAL A 69 -2.41 -9.41 16.67
CA VAL A 69 -2.83 -8.67 17.87
C VAL A 69 -1.84 -8.88 19.01
N GLN A 70 -1.23 -7.79 19.45
CA GLN A 70 -0.27 -7.73 20.56
C GLN A 70 -0.94 -7.10 21.79
N SER A 71 -1.55 -7.92 22.65
CA SER A 71 -2.19 -7.46 23.89
C SER A 71 -1.18 -6.84 24.86
N LYS A 72 -1.43 -5.59 25.28
CA LYS A 72 -0.58 -4.85 26.24
C LYS A 72 -1.44 -4.19 27.33
N LEU A 73 -1.13 -4.47 28.59
CA LEU A 73 -1.80 -3.83 29.75
C LEU A 73 -1.44 -2.34 29.93
N ARG A 74 -0.34 -1.88 29.31
CA ARG A 74 0.12 -0.49 29.38
C ARG A 74 0.48 -0.01 27.97
N MET A 75 -0.35 0.87 27.41
CA MET A 75 -0.15 1.41 26.06
C MET A 75 0.82 2.59 25.97
N LYS A 76 1.00 3.38 27.05
CA LYS A 76 1.90 4.55 27.05
C LYS A 76 3.35 4.21 26.62
N PRO A 77 3.98 3.10 27.07
CA PRO A 77 5.31 2.71 26.58
C PRO A 77 5.35 2.38 25.09
N VAL A 78 4.32 1.72 24.56
CA VAL A 78 4.23 1.38 23.12
C VAL A 78 4.19 2.65 22.27
N LYS A 79 3.29 3.58 22.61
CA LYS A 79 3.14 4.88 21.93
C LYS A 79 4.46 5.66 21.93
N LYS A 80 5.16 5.71 23.07
CA LYS A 80 6.49 6.32 23.17
C LYS A 80 7.54 5.61 22.30
N GLN A 81 7.55 4.27 22.30
CA GLN A 81 8.52 3.47 21.54
C GLN A 81 8.38 3.66 20.02
N VAL A 82 7.16 3.82 19.50
CA VAL A 82 6.95 4.05 18.06
C VAL A 82 7.14 5.51 17.63
N GLY A 83 7.40 6.43 18.58
CA GLY A 83 7.59 7.86 18.34
C GLY A 83 6.28 8.64 18.15
N LEU A 84 5.18 8.20 18.76
CA LEU A 84 3.89 8.89 18.66
C LEU A 84 3.86 10.19 19.49
N PRO A 85 3.51 11.34 18.91
CA PRO A 85 3.22 12.57 19.66
C PRO A 85 2.03 12.39 20.62
N ALA A 86 2.18 12.84 21.86
CA ALA A 86 1.19 12.58 22.92
C ALA A 86 -0.21 13.20 22.65
N SER A 87 -0.27 14.29 21.87
CA SER A 87 -1.49 14.96 21.44
C SER A 87 -2.33 14.14 20.45
N LEU A 88 -1.72 13.20 19.72
CA LEU A 88 -2.37 12.39 18.69
C LEU A 88 -2.88 11.04 19.21
N ALA A 89 -2.85 10.84 20.54
CA ALA A 89 -3.08 9.54 21.14
C ALA A 89 -4.57 9.11 21.13
N ALA A 90 -4.75 7.82 20.85
CA ALA A 90 -6.01 7.10 20.81
C ALA A 90 -5.93 5.78 21.64
N CYS A 91 -6.98 4.97 21.58
CA CYS A 91 -7.15 3.74 22.36
C CYS A 91 -6.12 2.62 22.05
N HIS A 92 -5.68 2.51 20.80
CA HIS A 92 -4.74 1.50 20.31
C HIS A 92 -3.70 2.13 19.36
N THR A 93 -2.66 1.37 19.04
CA THR A 93 -1.58 1.79 18.13
C THR A 93 -1.20 0.61 17.25
N SER A 94 -1.04 0.84 15.96
CA SER A 94 -0.75 -0.18 14.95
C SER A 94 0.51 0.19 14.17
N VAL A 95 1.21 -0.82 13.66
CA VAL A 95 2.37 -0.67 12.77
C VAL A 95 2.12 -1.49 11.52
N VAL A 96 2.36 -0.91 10.35
CA VAL A 96 2.18 -1.57 9.05
C VAL A 96 3.20 -1.02 8.05
N GLY A 97 4.01 -1.91 7.47
CA GLY A 97 5.23 -1.50 6.76
C GLY A 97 6.11 -0.62 7.64
N ASN A 98 6.46 0.58 7.15
CA ASN A 98 7.24 1.56 7.90
C ASN A 98 6.38 2.52 8.76
N TYR A 99 5.06 2.49 8.60
CA TYR A 99 4.15 3.49 9.15
C TYR A 99 3.56 3.10 10.51
N VAL A 100 3.26 4.11 11.31
CA VAL A 100 2.32 3.99 12.45
C VAL A 100 0.91 4.33 11.99
N VAL A 101 -0.07 3.61 12.51
CA VAL A 101 -1.49 3.92 12.36
C VAL A 101 -2.06 3.99 13.77
N GLU A 102 -2.55 5.16 14.16
CA GLU A 102 -2.96 5.46 15.54
C GLU A 102 -4.48 5.69 15.62
N GLY A 103 -5.15 4.93 16.47
CA GLY A 103 -6.61 5.04 16.62
C GLY A 103 -7.40 4.53 15.43
N HIS A 104 -8.64 4.99 15.34
CA HIS A 104 -9.66 4.44 14.43
C HIS A 104 -9.54 4.98 13.00
N VAL A 105 -8.34 4.91 12.41
CA VAL A 105 -8.08 5.26 11.00
C VAL A 105 -8.77 4.23 10.10
N PRO A 106 -9.55 4.63 9.07
CA PRO A 106 -10.17 3.65 8.19
C PRO A 106 -9.14 2.94 7.30
N ALA A 107 -9.41 1.66 7.01
CA ALA A 107 -8.53 0.83 6.19
C ALA A 107 -8.23 1.41 4.80
N GLN A 108 -9.14 2.21 4.23
CA GLN A 108 -8.96 2.87 2.94
C GLN A 108 -7.75 3.81 2.97
N GLU A 109 -7.61 4.63 4.01
CA GLU A 109 -6.50 5.58 4.14
C GLU A 109 -5.20 4.86 4.51
N VAL A 110 -5.27 3.75 5.27
CA VAL A 110 -4.11 2.87 5.48
C VAL A 110 -3.63 2.27 4.14
N LYS A 111 -4.54 1.79 3.29
CA LYS A 111 -4.21 1.33 1.94
C LYS A 111 -3.66 2.46 1.06
N GLN A 112 -4.17 3.68 1.20
CA GLN A 112 -3.67 4.84 0.46
C GLN A 112 -2.25 5.22 0.88
N LEU A 113 -2.00 5.33 2.18
CA LEU A 113 -0.66 5.56 2.76
C LEU A 113 0.37 4.55 2.24
N LEU A 114 0.00 3.27 2.18
CA LEU A 114 0.86 2.19 1.69
C LEU A 114 1.09 2.21 0.17
N ARG A 115 0.19 2.82 -0.62
CA ARG A 115 0.39 3.01 -2.07
C ARG A 115 1.25 4.23 -2.35
N GLU A 116 0.93 5.36 -1.74
CA GLU A 116 1.55 6.67 -2.00
C GLU A 116 2.92 6.80 -1.33
N GLN A 117 3.13 6.10 -0.21
CA GLN A 117 4.36 6.09 0.59
C GLN A 117 4.94 7.49 0.87
N PRO A 118 4.14 8.45 1.40
CA PRO A 118 4.63 9.78 1.73
C PRO A 118 5.67 9.75 2.87
N ASP A 119 6.54 10.76 2.91
CA ASP A 119 7.56 10.94 3.95
C ASP A 119 6.93 11.49 5.24
N VAL A 120 6.20 10.62 5.94
CA VAL A 120 5.52 10.90 7.20
C VAL A 120 5.74 9.73 8.17
N ARG A 121 5.58 9.98 9.48
CA ARG A 121 5.69 8.91 10.48
C ARG A 121 4.51 7.95 10.42
N GLY A 122 3.32 8.44 10.07
CA GLY A 122 2.09 7.66 10.09
C GLY A 122 0.80 8.47 9.91
N LEU A 123 -0.32 7.80 10.13
CA LEU A 123 -1.66 8.38 10.23
C LEU A 123 -2.20 8.30 11.66
N SER A 124 -3.02 9.27 12.07
CA SER A 124 -3.80 9.21 13.31
C SER A 124 -5.25 9.65 13.10
N VAL A 125 -6.17 9.00 13.81
CA VAL A 125 -7.45 9.57 14.23
C VAL A 125 -7.35 9.75 15.76
N PRO A 126 -7.02 10.97 16.24
CA PRO A 126 -6.85 11.22 17.67
C PRO A 126 -8.14 10.99 18.46
N GLY A 127 -8.02 10.50 19.70
CA GLY A 127 -9.19 10.21 20.55
C GLY A 127 -9.96 8.96 20.11
N MET A 128 -11.30 9.05 20.07
CA MET A 128 -12.22 7.96 19.71
C MET A 128 -13.55 8.55 19.18
N PRO A 129 -13.59 9.16 17.98
CA PRO A 129 -14.81 9.77 17.44
C PRO A 129 -15.84 8.70 17.04
N VAL A 130 -17.10 8.93 17.39
CA VAL A 130 -18.22 8.03 17.05
C VAL A 130 -18.41 7.97 15.53
N GLY A 131 -18.58 6.76 14.99
CA GLY A 131 -18.72 6.54 13.54
C GLY A 131 -17.40 6.43 12.77
N SER A 132 -16.25 6.50 13.45
CA SER A 132 -15.00 5.92 12.91
C SER A 132 -15.02 4.39 13.03
N PRO A 133 -14.23 3.62 12.24
CA PRO A 133 -14.35 2.16 12.21
C PRO A 133 -14.08 1.49 13.55
N GLY A 134 -15.01 0.66 14.04
CA GLY A 134 -15.02 0.09 15.39
C GLY A 134 -15.56 1.02 16.48
N MET A 135 -16.01 2.23 16.14
CA MET A 135 -16.66 3.21 17.02
C MET A 135 -18.11 3.52 16.57
N GLU A 136 -18.71 2.68 15.74
CA GLU A 136 -20.05 2.84 15.20
C GLU A 136 -21.13 2.82 16.30
N ARG A 137 -22.13 3.69 16.17
CA ARG A 137 -23.28 3.79 17.08
C ARG A 137 -24.55 4.10 16.29
N GLY A 138 -25.05 3.09 15.57
CA GLY A 138 -26.12 3.27 14.60
C GLY A 138 -25.69 4.25 13.51
N ASN A 139 -26.58 5.16 13.12
CA ASN A 139 -26.34 6.10 12.03
C ASN A 139 -25.63 7.41 12.46
N ARG A 140 -25.12 7.50 13.70
CA ARG A 140 -24.41 8.69 14.18
C ARG A 140 -22.94 8.64 13.75
N VAL A 141 -22.49 9.71 13.11
CA VAL A 141 -21.08 10.00 12.85
C VAL A 141 -20.76 11.37 13.45
N GLU A 142 -19.67 11.45 14.21
CA GLU A 142 -19.10 12.72 14.65
C GLU A 142 -18.10 13.21 13.58
N PRO A 143 -17.97 14.53 13.33
CA PRO A 143 -16.93 15.02 12.43
C PRO A 143 -15.54 14.63 12.94
N TYR A 144 -14.72 14.02 12.08
CA TYR A 144 -13.33 13.71 12.41
C TYR A 144 -12.39 13.80 11.20
N GLU A 145 -11.11 13.98 11.50
CA GLU A 145 -10.04 14.02 10.51
C GLU A 145 -9.13 12.80 10.69
N VAL A 146 -8.69 12.23 9.58
CA VAL A 146 -7.48 11.41 9.52
C VAL A 146 -6.34 12.36 9.21
N VAL A 147 -5.33 12.44 10.08
CA VAL A 147 -4.17 13.31 9.88
C VAL A 147 -2.91 12.49 9.63
N THR A 148 -2.06 12.91 8.69
CA THR A 148 -0.65 12.51 8.71
C THR A 148 0.04 13.16 9.91
N PHE A 149 1.15 12.57 10.35
CA PHE A 149 2.03 13.23 11.32
C PHE A 149 3.51 12.92 11.09
N THR A 150 4.37 13.86 11.49
CA THR A 150 5.83 13.70 11.50
C THR A 150 6.35 13.36 12.90
N PRO A 151 7.61 12.92 13.07
CA PRO A 151 8.18 12.67 14.40
C PRO A 151 8.25 13.91 15.32
N SER A 152 8.22 15.13 14.77
CA SER A 152 8.14 16.38 15.55
C SER A 152 6.72 16.73 16.00
N GLY A 153 5.70 16.02 15.51
CA GLY A 153 4.29 16.27 15.84
C GLY A 153 3.60 17.31 14.96
N GLU A 154 4.23 17.74 13.86
CA GLU A 154 3.53 18.43 12.78
C GLU A 154 2.50 17.49 12.14
N THR A 155 1.37 18.04 11.70
CA THR A 155 0.25 17.27 11.13
C THR A 155 -0.29 17.92 9.87
N THR A 156 -0.92 17.12 9.01
CA THR A 156 -1.66 17.60 7.84
C THR A 156 -2.89 16.72 7.64
N VAL A 157 -4.01 17.32 7.26
CA VAL A 157 -5.26 16.59 7.00
C VAL A 157 -5.06 15.68 5.77
N PHE A 158 -5.35 14.39 5.96
CA PHE A 158 -5.26 13.36 4.92
C PHE A 158 -6.66 12.99 4.39
N ALA A 159 -7.64 12.90 5.29
CA ALA A 159 -9.06 12.71 4.96
C ALA A 159 -9.96 13.33 6.04
N GLN A 160 -11.22 13.60 5.70
CA GLN A 160 -12.23 14.13 6.61
C GLN A 160 -13.55 13.34 6.48
N TYR A 161 -14.25 13.18 7.60
CA TYR A 161 -15.47 12.39 7.72
C TYR A 161 -16.52 13.11 8.55
N GLY A 162 -17.80 12.76 8.38
CA GLY A 162 -18.91 13.28 9.19
C GLY A 162 -19.29 14.73 8.91
N GLN A 163 -19.10 15.21 7.68
CA GLN A 163 -19.61 16.50 7.19
C GLN A 163 -21.07 16.40 6.73
#